data_AF-A0A969TLJ9-F1
#
_entry.id   AF-A0A969TLJ9-F1
#
_cell.length_a   1.000
_cell.length_b   1.000
_cell.length_c   1.000
_cell.angle_alpha   90.00
_cell.angle_beta   90.00
_cell.angle_gamma   90.00
#
_symmetry.space_group_name_H-M   'P 1'
#
loop_
_entity.id
_entity.type
_entity.pdbx_description
1 polymer ?
#
loop_
_entity_poly.entity_id
_entity_poly.type
_entity_poly.pdbx_seq_one_letter_code
_entity_poly.pdbx_strand_id
1 'polypeptide(L)' 'MLRLVWDVVEEIPSSKLLTLTDTALIKVILQHIAVRILLSGEDVCSLYGYIGSRTMLIRDMAESRLENCLLQKVS' A
#
# COMPACT_ATOMS: atom_id res chain seq x y z
N MET A 1 2.80 -11.96 7.70
CA MET A 1 3.38 -11.16 6.60
C MET A 1 2.31 -10.50 5.74
N LEU A 2 1.35 -11.23 5.15
CA LEU A 2 0.35 -10.61 4.26
C LEU A 2 -0.57 -9.59 4.96
N ARG A 3 -1.00 -9.85 6.20
CA ARG A 3 -1.78 -8.85 6.98
C ARG A 3 -1.02 -7.53 7.16
N LEU A 4 0.30 -7.62 7.41
CA LEU A 4 1.15 -6.45 7.58
C LEU A 4 1.21 -5.57 6.32
N VAL A 5 1.06 -6.16 5.12
CA VAL A 5 0.93 -5.40 3.87
C VAL A 5 -0.31 -4.52 3.92
N TRP A 6 -1.45 -5.09 4.31
CA TRP A 6 -2.72 -4.37 4.36
C TRP A 6 -2.74 -3.32 5.47
N ASP A 7 -2.20 -3.63 6.65
CA ASP A 7 -2.02 -2.66 7.73
C ASP A 7 -1.21 -1.45 7.25
N VAL A 8 -0.09 -1.68 6.54
CA VAL A 8 0.73 -0.61 5.97
C VAL A 8 -0.01 0.18 4.88
N VAL A 9 -0.77 -0.50 4.01
CA VAL A 9 -1.57 0.16 2.97
C VAL A 9 -2.63 1.10 3.58
N GLU A 10 -3.24 0.70 4.68
CA GLU A 10 -4.21 1.52 5.41
C GLU A 10 -3.57 2.77 6.04
N GLU A 11 -2.31 2.69 6.46
CA GLU A 11 -1.61 3.83 7.05
C GLU A 11 -1.08 4.84 6.03
N ILE A 12 -0.77 4.39 4.81
CA ILE A 12 -0.29 5.30 3.77
C ILE A 12 -1.46 6.17 3.29
N PRO A 13 -1.28 7.51 3.18
CA PRO A 13 -2.31 8.40 2.65
C PRO A 13 -2.76 7.99 1.24
N SER A 14 -4.08 7.92 1.00
CA SER A 14 -4.64 7.56 -0.31
C SER A 14 -4.09 8.39 -1.45
N SER A 15 -3.97 9.71 -1.28
CA SER A 15 -3.40 10.61 -2.28
C SER A 15 -1.97 10.23 -2.70
N LYS A 16 -1.19 9.67 -1.78
CA LYS A 16 0.16 9.17 -2.05
C LYS A 16 0.10 7.84 -2.82
N LEU A 17 -0.74 6.89 -2.41
CA LEU A 17 -0.88 5.61 -3.13
C LEU A 17 -1.32 5.81 -4.60
N LEU A 18 -2.23 6.76 -4.84
CA LEU A 18 -2.77 7.02 -6.18
C LEU A 18 -1.81 7.73 -7.12
N THR A 19 -0.89 8.54 -6.59
CA THR A 19 0.08 9.31 -7.43
C THR A 19 1.35 8.53 -7.78
N LEU A 20 1.62 7.42 -7.10
CA LEU A 20 2.80 6.61 -7.36
C LEU A 20 2.61 5.70 -8.58
N THR A 21 3.70 5.38 -9.28
CA THR A 21 3.74 4.27 -10.24
C THR A 21 3.70 2.93 -9.49
N ASP A 22 3.36 1.84 -10.16
CA ASP A 22 3.27 0.52 -9.53
C ASP A 22 4.60 0.10 -8.86
N THR A 23 5.73 0.33 -9.52
CA THR A 23 7.05 0.06 -8.93
C THR A 23 7.32 0.92 -7.70
N ALA A 24 6.92 2.20 -7.72
CA ALA A 24 7.13 3.10 -6.59
C ALA A 24 6.21 2.75 -5.41
N LEU A 25 4.95 2.38 -5.70
CA LEU A 25 3.98 1.90 -4.73
C LEU A 25 4.51 0.66 -3.99
N ILE A 26 4.99 -0.35 -4.74
CA ILE A 26 5.55 -1.57 -4.17
C ILE A 26 6.73 -1.23 -3.24
N LYS A 27 7.65 -0.36 -3.70
CA LYS A 27 8.82 0.05 -2.91
C LYS A 27 8.43 0.77 -1.61
N VAL A 28 7.47 1.69 -1.65
CA VAL A 28 7.04 2.42 -0.45
C VAL A 28 6.42 1.46 0.58
N ILE A 29 5.59 0.52 0.14
CA ILE A 29 4.99 -0.47 1.03
C ILE A 29 6.08 -1.37 1.65
N LEU A 30 7.03 -1.86 0.84
CA LEU A 30 8.16 -2.66 1.32
C LEU A 30 9.02 -1.90 2.33
N GLN A 31 9.29 -0.61 2.09
CA GLN A 31 10.03 0.23 3.02
C GLN A 31 9.32 0.38 4.36
N HIS A 32 7.99 0.59 4.36
CA HIS A 32 7.22 0.66 5.60
C HIS A 32 7.18 -0.67 6.36
N ILE A 33 7.14 -1.80 5.65
CA ILE A 33 7.24 -3.13 6.26
C ILE A 33 8.63 -3.33 6.88
N ALA A 34 9.69 -2.96 6.17
CA ALA A 34 11.09 -3.12 6.61
C ALA A 34 11.42 -2.30 7.87
N VAL A 35 10.68 -1.21 8.14
CA VAL A 35 10.80 -0.46 9.40
C VAL A 35 10.23 -1.23 10.59
N ARG A 36 9.26 -2.12 10.37
CA ARG A 36 8.59 -2.89 11.43
C ARG A 36 9.27 -4.21 11.72
N ILE A 37 9.81 -4.85 10.69
CA ILE A 37 10.42 -6.17 10.78
C ILE A 37 11.65 -6.28 9.90
N LEU A 38 12.57 -7.18 10.28
CA LEU A 38 13.69 -7.56 9.43
C LEU A 38 13.18 -8.41 8.27
N LEU A 39 13.47 -7.99 7.03
CA LEU A 39 13.14 -8.75 5.83
C LEU A 39 14.39 -9.44 5.29
N SER A 40 14.30 -10.74 5.01
CA SER A 40 15.31 -11.44 4.21
C SER A 40 15.17 -11.09 2.72
N GLY A 41 16.18 -11.44 1.91
CA GLY A 41 16.09 -11.28 0.46
C GLY A 41 14.93 -12.06 -0.17
N GLU A 42 14.60 -13.23 0.37
CA GLU A 42 13.45 -14.04 -0.07
C GLU A 42 12.11 -13.38 0.29
N ASP A 43 12.01 -12.81 1.49
CA ASP A 43 10.82 -12.06 1.91
C ASP A 43 10.59 -10.86 1.00
N VAL A 44 11.64 -10.11 0.67
CA VAL A 44 11.55 -8.97 -0.26
C VAL A 44 11.05 -9.40 -1.63
N CYS A 45 11.62 -10.46 -2.21
CA CYS A 45 11.17 -10.99 -3.50
C CYS A 45 9.70 -11.44 -3.47
N SER A 46 9.32 -12.18 -2.43
CA SER A 46 7.96 -12.71 -2.25
C SER A 46 6.94 -11.60 -2.06
N LEU A 47 7.25 -10.61 -1.22
CA LEU A 47 6.40 -9.44 -0.98
C LEU A 47 6.32 -8.54 -2.21
N TYR A 48 7.42 -8.35 -2.94
CA TYR A 48 7.41 -7.59 -4.19
C TYR A 48 6.44 -8.19 -5.20
N GLY A 49 6.50 -9.51 -5.41
CA GLY A 49 5.58 -10.23 -6.29
C GLY A 49 4.12 -10.16 -5.81
N TYR A 50 3.89 -10.39 -4.51
CA TYR A 50 2.56 -10.31 -3.91
C TYR A 50 1.94 -8.92 -4.06
N ILE A 51 2.64 -7.86 -3.64
CA ILE A 51 2.15 -6.47 -3.72
C ILE A 51 1.94 -6.08 -5.18
N GLY A 52 2.86 -6.47 -6.07
CA GLY A 52 2.73 -6.23 -7.50
C GLY A 52 1.47 -6.84 -8.10
N SER A 53 1.09 -8.04 -7.69
CA SER A 53 -0.17 -8.68 -8.13
C SER A 53 -1.45 -8.03 -7.59
N ARG A 54 -1.32 -7.07 -6.66
CA ARG A 54 -2.42 -6.41 -5.96
C ARG A 54 -2.43 -4.89 -6.15
N THR A 55 -1.61 -4.33 -7.04
CA THR A 55 -1.53 -2.86 -7.21
C THR A 55 -2.87 -2.24 -7.56
N MET A 56 -3.68 -2.88 -8.42
CA MET A 56 -5.03 -2.41 -8.75
C MET A 56 -5.95 -2.39 -7.53
N LEU A 57 -6.02 -3.48 -6.76
CA LEU A 57 -6.83 -3.54 -5.54
C LEU A 57 -6.41 -2.48 -4.51
N ILE A 58 -5.11 -2.24 -4.37
CA ILE A 58 -4.59 -1.20 -3.47
C ILE A 58 -5.05 0.20 -3.93
N ARG A 59 -5.09 0.46 -5.24
CA ARG A 59 -5.59 1.72 -5.79
C ARG A 59 -7.09 1.86 -5.61
N ASP A 60 -7.87 0.83 -5.89
CA ASP A 60 -9.32 0.82 -5.69
C ASP A 60 -9.68 1.12 -4.22
N MET A 61 -8.95 0.51 -3.28
CA MET A 61 -9.11 0.79 -1.85
C MET A 61 -8.73 2.24 -1.50
N ALA A 62 -7.64 2.76 -2.06
CA ALA A 62 -7.21 4.13 -1.83
C ALA A 62 -8.21 5.15 -2.39
N GLU A 63 -8.78 4.90 -3.57
CA GLU A 63 -9.85 5.70 -4.18
C GLU A 63 -11.10 5.71 -3.29
N SER A 64 -11.60 4.54 -2.90
CA SER A 64 -12.79 4.45 -2.02
C SER A 64 -12.60 5.20 -0.70
N ARG A 65 -11.41 5.10 -0.09
CA ARG A 65 -11.07 5.86 1.13
C ARG A 65 -11.02 7.37 0.89
N LEU A 66 -10.50 7.79 -0.26
CA LEU A 66 -10.42 9.21 -0.61
C LEU A 66 -11.83 9.79 -0.83
N GLU A 67 -12.69 9.06 -1.54
CA GLU A 67 -14.09 9.43 -1.76
C GLU A 67 -14.86 9.54 -0.44
N ASN A 68 -14.71 8.55 0.45
CA ASN A 68 -15.33 8.60 1.77
C ASN A 68 -14.85 9.80 2.61
N CYS A 69 -13.58 10.20 2.49
CA CYS A 69 -13.04 11.38 3.15
C CYS A 69 -13.61 12.69 2.58
N LEU A 70 -13.85 12.75 1.27
CA LEU A 70 -14.46 13.91 0.61
C LEU A 70 -15.94 14.04 0.96
N LEU A 71 -16.68 12.93 1.03
CA LEU A 71 -18.10 12.92 1.40
C LEU A 71 -18.33 13.42 2.84
N GLN A 72 -17.40 13.15 3.77
CA GLN A 72 -17.47 13.69 5.14
C GLN A 72 -17.20 15.20 5.24
N LYS A 73 -16.65 15.85 4.21
CA LYS A 73 -16.38 17.30 4.22
C LYS A 73 -17.54 18.15 3.66
N VAL A 74 -18.56 17.51 3.09
CA VAL A 74 -19.69 18.19 2.43
C VAL A 74 -20.98 18.09 3.26
N SER A 75 -20.96 17.35 4.38
CA SER A 75 -22.01 17.37 5.43
C SER A 75 -21.57 18.20 6.63
#